data_AF-A0A358IEB1-F1
#
_entry.id   AF-A0A358IEB1-F1
#
_cell.length_a   1.000
_cell.length_b   1.000
_cell.length_c   1.000
_cell.angle_alpha   90.00
_cell.angle_beta   90.00
_cell.angle_gamma   90.00
#
_symmetry.space_group_name_H-M   'P 1'
#
loop_
_entity.id
_entity.type
_entity.pdbx_description
1 polymer ?
#
loop_
_entity_poly.entity_id
_entity_poly.type
_entity_poly.pdbx_seq_one_letter_code
_entity_poly.pdbx_strand_id
1 'polypeptide(L)'
;MDDTFVVGIVSVAVLGGSAQWLGWRLKLPSILLLLIFGMLAGPDGVGLIPTEAMFGDLLLPLVAIAVAILLFEGGLTLHLPELGDQLRVVGRLVTLGAAITWGFSALAAHYVLGLSWPLAILIGSILTVTGPTVVIPLLRQIRPTGPGGAVLKWEGILIDPIGAVLAVLVFEALVDGAVASAFGGIGKTLVFGSLFGLLPAFLLVICLERYWIPDHLHSASALALALLGYALANGFQHESGLLAVTVMGVALANQDRVDITHITEFKENLQILIISALFVVLAAGVEWSALAELINLRFALFLAILVLLVRPLAVSLCTLDGRLKGSDRLFVAAMAPRGVVAAAVTAVFALRL
;
A
#
# COMPACT_ATOMS: atom_id res chain seq x y z
N MET A 1 -11.66 5.95 30.60
CA MET A 1 -11.54 5.13 29.36
C MET A 1 -12.91 5.16 28.76
N ASP A 2 -13.11 6.16 27.90
CA ASP A 2 -14.34 6.94 27.86
C ASP A 2 -15.28 6.40 26.77
N ASP A 3 -16.58 6.40 27.01
CA ASP A 3 -17.60 5.85 26.09
C ASP A 3 -17.43 6.35 24.65
N THR A 4 -16.91 7.56 24.46
CA THR A 4 -16.52 8.16 23.17
C THR A 4 -15.55 7.30 22.35
N PHE A 5 -14.56 6.68 23.01
CA PHE A 5 -13.58 5.82 22.33
C PHE A 5 -14.22 4.54 21.80
N VAL A 6 -15.10 3.92 22.60
CA VAL A 6 -15.85 2.72 22.19
C VAL A 6 -16.81 3.07 21.05
N VAL A 7 -17.55 4.18 21.17
CA VAL A 7 -18.45 4.67 20.12
C VAL A 7 -17.70 4.93 18.83
N GLY A 8 -16.52 5.54 18.88
CA GLY A 8 -15.69 5.79 17.70
C GLY A 8 -15.22 4.49 17.03
N ILE A 9 -14.71 3.51 17.78
CA ILE A 9 -14.30 2.21 17.22
C ILE A 9 -15.48 1.46 16.60
N VAL A 10 -16.62 1.44 17.29
CA VAL A 10 -17.84 0.80 16.77
C VAL A 10 -18.32 1.53 15.51
N SER A 11 -18.24 2.86 15.49
CA SER A 11 -18.59 3.66 14.31
C SER A 11 -17.70 3.32 13.12
N VAL A 12 -16.38 3.19 13.32
CA VAL A 12 -15.45 2.76 12.26
C VAL A 12 -15.85 1.41 11.68
N ALA A 13 -16.16 0.43 12.53
CA ALA A 13 -16.56 -0.91 12.09
C ALA A 13 -17.92 -0.90 11.35
N VAL A 14 -18.92 -0.21 11.88
CA VAL A 14 -20.27 -0.13 11.30
C VAL A 14 -20.26 0.64 9.99
N LEU A 15 -19.58 1.79 9.92
CA LEU A 15 -19.44 2.56 8.69
C LEU A 15 -18.65 1.77 7.64
N GLY A 16 -17.58 1.10 8.06
CA GLY A 16 -16.80 0.21 7.21
C GLY A 16 -17.65 -0.89 6.58
N GLY A 17 -18.36 -1.67 7.41
CA GLY A 17 -19.26 -2.73 6.94
C GLY A 17 -20.39 -2.20 6.05
N SER A 18 -20.97 -1.05 6.41
CA SER A 18 -22.03 -0.41 5.63
C SER A 18 -21.54 0.05 4.26
N ALA A 19 -20.33 0.62 4.18
CA ALA A 19 -19.70 1.03 2.94
C ALA A 19 -19.42 -0.17 2.02
N GLN A 20 -18.92 -1.29 2.57
CA GLN A 20 -18.70 -2.51 1.81
C GLN A 20 -20.01 -3.08 1.25
N TRP A 21 -21.04 -3.20 2.11
CA TRP A 21 -22.35 -3.70 1.72
C TRP A 21 -23.03 -2.82 0.67
N LEU A 22 -23.00 -1.50 0.87
CA LEU A 22 -23.59 -0.55 -0.06
C LEU A 22 -22.81 -0.50 -1.38
N GLY A 23 -21.47 -0.61 -1.33
CA GLY A 23 -20.62 -0.71 -2.52
C GLY A 23 -20.97 -1.93 -3.35
N TRP A 24 -21.13 -3.10 -2.71
CA TRP A 24 -21.61 -4.31 -3.37
C TRP A 24 -23.01 -4.11 -3.98
N ARG A 25 -23.94 -3.52 -3.23
CA ARG A 25 -25.33 -3.34 -3.68
C ARG A 25 -25.45 -2.38 -4.86
N LEU A 26 -24.67 -1.29 -4.85
CA LEU A 26 -24.64 -0.26 -5.88
C LEU A 26 -23.66 -0.58 -7.02
N LYS A 27 -22.90 -1.68 -6.92
CA LYS A 27 -21.82 -2.05 -7.84
C LYS A 27 -20.76 -0.94 -7.97
N LEU A 28 -20.50 -0.23 -6.88
CA LEU A 28 -19.47 0.80 -6.77
C LEU A 28 -18.25 0.24 -6.03
N PRO A 29 -17.03 0.71 -6.34
CA PRO A 29 -15.86 0.43 -5.52
C PRO A 29 -16.08 0.90 -4.08
N SER A 30 -16.01 -0.01 -3.10
CA SER A 30 -16.32 0.30 -1.70
C SER A 30 -15.41 1.37 -1.10
N ILE A 31 -14.18 1.51 -1.61
CA ILE A 31 -13.24 2.56 -1.22
C ILE A 31 -13.82 3.98 -1.34
N LEU A 32 -14.61 4.25 -2.37
CA LEU A 32 -15.23 5.58 -2.55
C LEU A 32 -16.18 5.88 -1.39
N LEU A 33 -16.96 4.87 -0.98
CA LEU A 33 -17.89 4.98 0.14
C LEU A 33 -17.15 5.07 1.48
N LEU A 34 -16.05 4.32 1.65
CA LEU A 34 -15.21 4.39 2.85
C LEU A 34 -14.63 5.79 3.05
N LEU A 35 -14.14 6.43 1.98
CA LEU A 35 -13.62 7.79 2.02
C LEU A 35 -14.72 8.81 2.38
N ILE A 36 -15.90 8.71 1.74
CA ILE A 36 -17.03 9.59 2.02
C ILE A 36 -17.50 9.43 3.48
N PHE A 37 -17.70 8.20 3.94
CA PHE A 37 -18.14 7.93 5.30
C PHE A 37 -17.12 8.36 6.34
N GLY A 38 -15.82 8.16 6.08
CA GLY A 38 -14.75 8.64 6.95
C GLY A 38 -14.74 10.17 7.05
N MET A 39 -14.73 10.88 5.91
CA MET A 39 -14.77 12.37 5.90
C MET A 39 -16.01 12.92 6.61
N LEU A 40 -17.18 12.29 6.43
CA LEU A 40 -18.42 12.68 7.10
C LEU A 40 -18.42 12.34 8.60
N ALA A 41 -17.76 11.27 9.02
CA ALA A 41 -17.69 10.87 10.41
C ALA A 41 -16.56 11.55 11.19
N GLY A 42 -15.60 12.18 10.50
CA GLY A 42 -14.51 12.94 11.09
C GLY A 42 -14.94 14.24 11.77
N PRO A 43 -13.99 14.97 12.38
CA PRO A 43 -14.25 16.18 13.18
C PRO A 43 -15.02 17.27 12.45
N ASP A 44 -14.70 17.51 11.17
CA ASP A 44 -15.33 18.54 10.34
C ASP A 44 -16.75 18.16 9.86
N GLY A 45 -17.13 16.90 9.99
CA GLY A 45 -18.45 16.39 9.65
C GLY A 45 -19.36 16.28 10.86
N VAL A 46 -19.70 15.03 11.24
CA VAL A 46 -20.55 14.70 12.39
C VAL A 46 -19.73 14.59 13.69
N GLY A 47 -18.40 14.46 13.60
CA GLY A 47 -17.53 14.37 14.77
C GLY A 47 -17.64 13.06 15.55
N LEU A 48 -18.08 11.97 14.91
CA LEU A 48 -18.18 10.64 15.53
C LEU A 48 -16.83 9.98 15.77
N ILE A 49 -15.82 10.37 14.98
CA ILE A 49 -14.45 9.85 15.05
C ILE A 49 -13.52 11.06 15.29
N PRO A 50 -13.36 11.50 16.56
CA PRO A 50 -12.35 12.49 16.89
C PRO A 50 -10.97 11.83 16.84
N THR A 51 -10.34 11.85 15.65
CA THR A 51 -9.11 11.11 15.33
C THR A 51 -7.96 11.39 16.29
N GLU A 52 -7.72 12.66 16.62
CA GLU A 52 -6.65 13.07 17.54
C GLU A 52 -6.91 12.60 18.98
N ALA A 53 -8.13 12.80 19.51
CA ALA A 53 -8.49 12.37 20.86
C ALA A 53 -8.56 10.84 21.02
N MET A 54 -8.91 10.12 19.96
CA MET A 54 -9.01 8.66 19.98
C MET A 54 -7.66 7.99 19.80
N PHE A 55 -6.91 8.39 18.78
CA PHE A 55 -5.72 7.67 18.37
C PHE A 55 -4.44 8.37 18.79
N GLY A 56 -4.39 9.71 18.79
CA GLY A 56 -3.18 10.47 19.16
C GLY A 56 -1.90 9.85 18.60
N ASP A 57 -0.94 9.58 19.47
CA ASP A 57 0.34 8.94 19.14
C ASP A 57 0.23 7.48 18.67
N LEU A 58 -0.89 6.80 18.94
CA LEU A 58 -1.14 5.42 18.52
C LEU A 58 -1.60 5.29 17.06
N LEU A 59 -2.00 6.39 16.41
CA LEU A 59 -2.48 6.35 15.02
C LEU A 59 -1.41 5.78 14.09
N LEU A 60 -0.18 6.32 14.14
CA LEU A 60 0.90 5.92 13.24
C LEU A 60 1.33 4.44 13.47
N PRO A 61 1.56 3.96 14.71
CA PRO A 61 1.82 2.55 14.97
C PRO A 61 0.69 1.62 14.51
N LEU A 62 -0.57 1.97 14.75
CA LEU A 62 -1.72 1.16 14.32
C LEU A 62 -1.80 1.08 12.79
N VAL A 63 -1.61 2.21 12.10
CA VAL A 63 -1.57 2.26 10.64
C VAL A 63 -0.42 1.42 10.11
N ALA A 64 0.77 1.51 10.70
CA ALA A 64 1.94 0.75 10.26
C ALA A 64 1.75 -0.76 10.42
N ILE A 65 1.20 -1.23 11.56
CA ILE A 65 0.85 -2.64 11.77
C ILE A 65 -0.20 -3.09 10.76
N ALA A 66 -1.26 -2.30 10.57
CA ALA A 66 -2.33 -2.63 9.65
C ALA A 66 -1.85 -2.72 8.20
N VAL A 67 -0.99 -1.80 7.76
CA VAL A 67 -0.31 -1.86 6.46
C VAL A 67 0.59 -3.09 6.37
N ALA A 68 1.34 -3.41 7.42
CA ALA A 68 2.21 -4.59 7.43
C ALA A 68 1.41 -5.89 7.23
N ILE A 69 0.23 -6.00 7.88
CA ILE A 69 -0.70 -7.12 7.67
C ILE A 69 -1.18 -7.14 6.20
N LEU A 70 -1.62 -6.00 5.65
CA LEU A 70 -2.08 -5.93 4.26
C LEU A 70 -1.00 -6.30 3.24
N LEU A 71 0.27 -5.95 3.49
CA LEU A 71 1.39 -6.30 2.61
C LEU A 71 1.80 -7.76 2.71
N PHE A 72 1.84 -8.32 3.93
CA PHE A 72 2.02 -9.76 4.15
C PHE A 72 0.97 -10.54 3.33
N GLU A 73 -0.27 -10.11 3.50
CA GLU A 73 -1.44 -10.68 2.89
C GLU A 73 -1.43 -10.53 1.35
N GLY A 74 -0.99 -9.38 0.84
CA GLY A 74 -0.74 -9.16 -0.58
C GLY A 74 0.30 -10.13 -1.10
N GLY A 75 1.44 -10.25 -0.41
CA GLY A 75 2.53 -11.17 -0.75
C GLY A 75 2.08 -12.63 -0.86
N LEU A 76 1.19 -13.08 0.02
CA LEU A 76 0.62 -14.43 -0.02
C LEU A 76 -0.15 -14.76 -1.31
N THR A 77 -0.55 -13.74 -2.09
CA THR A 77 -1.25 -13.95 -3.36
C THR A 77 -0.32 -13.98 -4.57
N LEU A 78 0.96 -13.67 -4.41
CA LEU A 78 1.89 -13.55 -5.53
C LEU A 78 2.50 -14.89 -5.91
N HIS A 79 1.89 -15.60 -6.87
CA HIS A 79 2.43 -16.85 -7.42
C HIS A 79 3.29 -16.56 -8.65
N LEU A 80 4.60 -16.82 -8.56
CA LEU A 80 5.59 -16.57 -9.62
C LEU A 80 5.23 -17.23 -10.96
N PRO A 81 4.69 -18.47 -10.99
CA PRO A 81 4.27 -19.10 -12.24
C PRO A 81 3.19 -18.32 -13.00
N GLU A 82 2.35 -17.52 -12.32
CA GLU A 82 1.30 -16.71 -12.97
C GLU A 82 1.89 -15.61 -13.88
N LEU A 83 3.11 -15.14 -13.59
CA LEU A 83 3.74 -14.06 -14.36
C LEU A 83 4.34 -14.53 -15.68
N GLY A 84 4.89 -15.75 -15.71
CA GLY A 84 5.61 -16.30 -16.87
C GLY A 84 6.54 -15.27 -17.53
N ASP A 85 6.28 -14.98 -18.80
CA ASP A 85 7.07 -14.04 -19.61
C ASP A 85 6.99 -12.56 -19.17
N GLN A 86 6.06 -12.20 -18.28
CA GLN A 86 5.81 -10.82 -17.86
C GLN A 86 6.65 -10.38 -16.65
N LEU A 87 7.46 -11.27 -16.07
CA LEU A 87 8.34 -10.93 -14.95
C LEU A 87 9.24 -9.74 -15.26
N ARG A 88 9.76 -9.67 -16.50
CA ARG A 88 10.59 -8.55 -16.95
C ARG A 88 9.84 -7.23 -17.01
N VAL A 89 8.55 -7.27 -17.37
CA VAL A 89 7.68 -6.08 -17.42
C VAL A 89 7.45 -5.57 -16.01
N VAL A 90 7.08 -6.44 -15.07
CA VAL A 90 6.91 -6.07 -13.65
C VAL A 90 8.20 -5.49 -13.09
N GLY A 91 9.33 -6.17 -13.30
CA GLY A 91 10.64 -5.70 -12.84
C GLY A 91 10.98 -4.29 -13.33
N ARG A 92 10.65 -3.97 -14.60
CA ARG A 92 10.84 -2.61 -15.14
C ARG A 92 9.83 -1.61 -14.57
N LEU A 93 8.57 -1.98 -14.39
CA LEU A 93 7.55 -1.10 -13.80
C LEU A 93 7.94 -0.67 -12.39
N VAL A 94 8.40 -1.61 -11.55
CA VAL A 94 8.78 -1.32 -10.16
C VAL A 94 10.13 -0.61 -10.02
N THR A 95 10.92 -0.50 -11.10
CA THR A 95 12.23 0.18 -11.10
C THR A 95 12.21 1.43 -11.98
N LEU A 96 12.31 1.25 -13.30
CA LEU A 96 12.29 2.32 -14.28
C LEU A 96 10.95 3.07 -14.27
N GLY A 97 9.84 2.35 -14.22
CA GLY A 97 8.49 2.94 -14.15
C GLY A 97 8.30 3.77 -12.89
N ALA A 98 8.79 3.28 -11.75
CA ALA A 98 8.80 4.01 -10.48
C ALA A 98 9.64 5.29 -10.57
N ALA A 99 10.85 5.21 -11.12
CA ALA A 99 11.74 6.37 -11.29
C ALA A 99 11.14 7.44 -12.23
N ILE A 100 10.53 7.01 -13.34
CA ILE A 100 9.81 7.90 -14.27
C ILE A 100 8.63 8.55 -13.54
N THR A 101 7.81 7.74 -12.86
CA THR A 101 6.64 8.24 -12.13
C THR A 101 7.06 9.24 -11.08
N TRP A 102 8.12 8.95 -10.32
CA TRP A 102 8.67 9.86 -9.31
C TRP A 102 9.10 11.20 -9.93
N GLY A 103 9.99 11.15 -10.92
CA GLY A 103 10.56 12.35 -11.52
C GLY A 103 9.51 13.24 -12.16
N PHE A 104 8.61 12.67 -12.97
CA PHE A 104 7.55 13.45 -13.60
C PHE A 104 6.46 13.92 -12.63
N SER A 105 6.16 13.15 -11.57
CA SER A 105 5.23 13.61 -10.53
C SER A 105 5.81 14.78 -9.75
N ALA A 106 7.12 14.74 -9.43
CA ALA A 106 7.81 15.83 -8.78
C ALA A 106 7.88 17.08 -9.68
N LEU A 107 8.20 16.93 -10.96
CA LEU A 107 8.18 18.04 -11.92
C LEU A 107 6.78 18.65 -12.04
N ALA A 108 5.74 17.82 -12.16
CA ALA A 108 4.36 18.30 -12.21
C ALA A 108 3.97 19.03 -10.90
N ALA A 109 4.38 18.51 -9.74
CA ALA A 109 4.12 19.15 -8.46
C ALA A 109 4.81 20.52 -8.35
N HIS A 110 6.06 20.64 -8.79
CA HIS A 110 6.79 21.91 -8.79
C HIS A 110 6.19 22.92 -9.76
N TYR A 111 6.04 22.56 -11.04
CA TYR A 111 5.66 23.51 -12.09
C TYR A 111 4.17 23.80 -12.17
N VAL A 112 3.30 22.85 -11.81
CA VAL A 112 1.84 23.01 -11.92
C VAL A 112 1.24 23.51 -10.60
N LEU A 113 1.63 22.91 -9.48
CA LEU A 113 1.12 23.31 -8.16
C LEU A 113 1.95 24.46 -7.54
N GLY A 114 3.15 24.73 -8.04
CA GLY A 114 4.01 25.80 -7.51
C GLY A 114 4.71 25.42 -6.21
N LEU A 115 4.81 24.12 -5.90
CA LEU A 115 5.43 23.65 -4.66
C LEU A 115 6.95 23.82 -4.69
N SER A 116 7.56 23.99 -3.51
CA SER A 116 9.02 24.01 -3.40
C SER A 116 9.62 22.68 -3.85
N TRP A 117 10.87 22.69 -4.34
CA TRP A 117 11.56 21.47 -4.77
C TRP A 117 11.55 20.35 -3.71
N PRO A 118 11.84 20.62 -2.42
CA PRO A 118 11.71 19.61 -1.36
C PRO A 118 10.34 18.93 -1.32
N LEU A 119 9.27 19.73 -1.24
CA LEU A 119 7.89 19.21 -1.17
C LEU A 119 7.50 18.48 -2.46
N ALA A 120 7.90 19.00 -3.61
CA ALA A 120 7.62 18.38 -4.89
C ALA A 120 8.27 17.00 -5.03
N ILE A 121 9.53 16.85 -4.61
CA ILE A 121 10.27 15.58 -4.63
C ILE A 121 9.64 14.58 -3.64
N LEU A 122 9.22 15.04 -2.46
CA LEU A 122 8.53 14.21 -1.45
C LEU A 122 7.14 13.75 -1.91
N ILE A 123 6.32 14.66 -2.45
CA ILE A 123 5.01 14.27 -3.01
C ILE A 123 5.22 13.30 -4.18
N GLY A 124 6.21 13.56 -5.02
CA GLY A 124 6.54 12.66 -6.11
C GLY A 124 6.88 11.25 -5.63
N SER A 125 7.61 11.09 -4.52
CA SER A 125 7.99 9.77 -4.00
C SER A 125 6.79 9.02 -3.42
N ILE A 126 5.92 9.71 -2.68
CA ILE A 126 4.65 9.16 -2.19
C ILE A 126 3.77 8.70 -3.36
N LEU A 127 3.69 9.51 -4.42
CA LEU A 127 2.91 9.21 -5.62
C LEU A 127 3.57 8.20 -6.55
N THR A 128 4.68 7.56 -6.18
CA THR A 128 5.14 6.36 -6.90
C THR A 128 4.29 5.14 -6.55
N VAL A 129 3.80 5.08 -5.31
CA VAL A 129 3.08 3.95 -4.72
C VAL A 129 1.74 3.72 -5.42
N THR A 130 1.47 2.49 -5.86
CA THR A 130 0.14 2.07 -6.35
C THR A 130 -0.39 0.96 -5.46
N GLY A 131 -1.62 1.10 -4.97
CA GLY A 131 -2.12 0.22 -3.91
C GLY A 131 -2.75 -1.07 -4.41
N PRO A 132 -2.25 -2.26 -4.01
CA PRO A 132 -2.91 -3.53 -4.31
C PRO A 132 -4.28 -3.64 -3.63
N THR A 133 -4.47 -2.93 -2.52
CA THR A 133 -5.75 -2.82 -1.79
C THR A 133 -6.88 -2.24 -2.64
N VAL A 134 -6.54 -1.43 -3.66
CA VAL A 134 -7.52 -0.84 -4.59
C VAL A 134 -7.52 -1.58 -5.92
N VAL A 135 -6.35 -1.98 -6.41
CA VAL A 135 -6.21 -2.73 -7.66
C VAL A 135 -6.95 -4.08 -7.57
N ILE A 136 -6.75 -4.86 -6.50
CA ILE A 136 -7.28 -6.23 -6.41
C ILE A 136 -8.83 -6.25 -6.42
N PRO A 137 -9.56 -5.44 -5.63
CA PRO A 137 -11.02 -5.36 -5.73
C PRO A 137 -11.51 -4.97 -7.13
N LEU A 138 -10.83 -4.02 -7.79
CA LEU A 138 -11.18 -3.63 -9.17
C LEU A 138 -10.96 -4.79 -10.15
N LEU A 139 -9.86 -5.53 -10.02
CA LEU A 139 -9.59 -6.72 -10.84
C LEU A 139 -10.64 -7.82 -10.63
N ARG A 140 -11.14 -8.01 -9.40
CA ARG A 140 -12.23 -8.97 -9.11
C ARG A 140 -13.55 -8.58 -9.78
N GLN A 141 -13.81 -7.29 -9.95
CA GLN A 141 -14.99 -6.76 -10.65
C GLN A 141 -14.85 -6.82 -12.17
N ILE A 142 -13.70 -6.38 -12.71
CA ILE A 142 -13.46 -6.29 -14.16
C ILE A 142 -13.18 -7.66 -14.78
N ARG A 143 -12.48 -8.54 -14.04
CA ARG A 143 -12.06 -9.89 -14.47
C ARG A 143 -11.35 -9.89 -15.84
N PRO A 144 -10.19 -9.22 -15.96
CA PRO A 144 -9.45 -9.18 -17.22
C PRO A 144 -9.02 -10.58 -17.66
N THR A 145 -9.09 -10.86 -18.95
CA THR A 145 -8.73 -12.16 -19.54
C THR A 145 -7.25 -12.28 -19.92
N GLY A 146 -6.52 -11.15 -19.97
CA GLY A 146 -5.12 -11.09 -20.38
C GLY A 146 -4.14 -10.93 -19.20
N PRO A 147 -2.81 -10.94 -19.49
CA PRO A 147 -1.77 -10.83 -18.48
C PRO A 147 -1.77 -9.51 -17.70
N GLY A 148 -2.48 -8.47 -18.18
CA GLY A 148 -2.51 -7.17 -17.54
C GLY A 148 -2.99 -7.21 -16.08
N GLY A 149 -3.91 -8.11 -15.74
CA GLY A 149 -4.37 -8.29 -14.35
C GLY A 149 -3.29 -8.80 -13.42
N ALA A 150 -2.53 -9.81 -13.85
CA ALA A 150 -1.39 -10.34 -13.09
C ALA A 150 -0.29 -9.29 -12.97
N VAL A 151 0.03 -8.56 -14.04
CA VAL A 151 1.03 -7.48 -14.02
C VAL A 151 0.68 -6.40 -13.00
N LEU A 152 -0.58 -5.93 -12.99
CA LEU A 152 -1.03 -4.90 -12.04
C LEU A 152 -1.04 -5.39 -10.59
N LYS A 153 -1.45 -6.64 -10.35
CA LYS A 153 -1.41 -7.27 -9.02
C LYS A 153 0.03 -7.32 -8.50
N TRP A 154 0.96 -7.78 -9.32
CA TRP A 154 2.37 -7.88 -8.97
C TRP A 154 3.04 -6.53 -8.79
N GLU A 155 2.81 -5.59 -9.72
CA GLU A 155 3.31 -4.23 -9.61
C GLU A 155 2.82 -3.56 -8.33
N GLY A 156 1.52 -3.61 -8.04
CA GLY A 156 0.93 -2.96 -6.86
C GLY A 156 1.52 -3.49 -5.55
N ILE A 157 1.65 -4.81 -5.41
CA ILE A 157 2.19 -5.41 -4.18
C ILE A 157 3.67 -5.11 -4.00
N LEU A 158 4.47 -5.12 -5.07
CA LEU A 158 5.91 -4.88 -4.98
C LEU A 158 6.26 -3.39 -4.85
N ILE A 159 5.52 -2.50 -5.51
CA ILE A 159 5.82 -1.07 -5.46
C ILE A 159 5.47 -0.44 -4.11
N ASP A 160 4.52 -1.01 -3.36
CA ASP A 160 4.12 -0.50 -2.05
C ASP A 160 5.30 -0.38 -1.06
N PRO A 161 6.03 -1.46 -0.71
CA PRO A 161 7.19 -1.35 0.18
C PRO A 161 8.34 -0.55 -0.45
N ILE A 162 8.53 -0.64 -1.77
CA ILE A 162 9.58 0.13 -2.47
C ILE A 162 9.32 1.63 -2.36
N GLY A 163 8.09 2.06 -2.61
CA GLY A 163 7.70 3.46 -2.57
C GLY A 163 7.63 4.02 -1.15
N ALA A 164 7.25 3.22 -0.15
CA ALA A 164 7.37 3.61 1.26
C ALA A 164 8.82 3.90 1.66
N VAL A 165 9.74 2.99 1.32
CA VAL A 165 11.19 3.17 1.55
C VAL A 165 11.73 4.38 0.79
N LEU A 166 11.32 4.56 -0.47
CA LEU A 166 11.70 5.74 -1.25
C LEU A 166 11.21 7.03 -0.59
N ALA A 167 9.97 7.05 -0.09
CA ALA A 167 9.40 8.23 0.53
C ALA A 167 10.10 8.61 1.83
N VAL A 168 10.41 7.63 2.68
CA VAL A 168 11.20 7.86 3.90
C VAL A 168 12.62 8.30 3.58
N LEU A 169 13.27 7.69 2.60
CA LEU A 169 14.61 8.10 2.18
C LEU A 169 14.64 9.55 1.70
N VAL A 170 13.65 9.95 0.90
CA VAL A 170 13.53 11.33 0.45
C VAL A 170 13.29 12.25 1.64
N PHE A 171 12.41 11.88 2.57
CA PHE A 171 12.15 12.66 3.77
C PHE A 171 13.41 12.84 4.63
N GLU A 172 14.14 11.77 4.94
CA GLU A 172 15.41 11.82 5.68
C GLU A 172 16.45 12.70 4.97
N ALA A 173 16.57 12.57 3.64
CA ALA A 173 17.48 13.40 2.85
C ALA A 173 17.11 14.90 2.92
N LEU A 174 15.83 15.23 3.04
CA LEU A 174 15.34 16.60 3.17
C LEU A 174 15.55 17.19 4.57
N VAL A 175 15.38 16.37 5.62
CA VAL A 175 15.51 16.82 7.03
C VAL A 175 16.98 16.86 7.47
N ASP A 176 17.74 15.80 7.20
CA ASP A 176 19.11 15.64 7.71
C ASP A 176 20.19 16.10 6.72
N GLY A 177 19.83 16.38 5.46
CA GLY A 177 20.76 16.85 4.41
C GLY A 177 21.80 15.82 3.96
N ALA A 178 21.70 14.57 4.41
CA ALA A 178 22.72 13.54 4.23
C ALA A 178 22.32 12.50 3.16
N VAL A 179 22.54 12.83 1.88
CA VAL A 179 22.23 11.92 0.76
C VAL A 179 23.05 10.62 0.81
N ALA A 180 24.26 10.66 1.35
CA ALA A 180 25.13 9.48 1.47
C ALA A 180 24.62 8.46 2.51
N SER A 181 24.03 8.91 3.61
CA SER A 181 23.42 8.00 4.61
C SER A 181 22.13 7.37 4.08
N ALA A 182 21.36 8.11 3.27
CA ALA A 182 20.17 7.64 2.58
C ALA A 182 20.45 6.39 1.71
N PHE A 183 21.48 6.40 0.86
CA PHE A 183 21.84 5.21 0.06
C PHE A 183 22.27 4.01 0.92
N GLY A 184 22.98 4.25 2.02
CA GLY A 184 23.30 3.22 3.01
C GLY A 184 22.03 2.65 3.67
N GLY A 185 21.01 3.48 3.87
CA GLY A 185 19.68 3.11 4.36
C GLY A 185 19.00 2.09 3.46
N ILE A 186 19.01 2.28 2.13
CA ILE A 186 18.42 1.31 1.18
C ILE A 186 19.06 -0.06 1.31
N GLY A 187 20.40 -0.11 1.36
CA GLY A 187 21.13 -1.37 1.49
C GLY A 187 20.76 -2.11 2.77
N LYS A 188 20.70 -1.39 3.90
CA LYS A 188 20.24 -1.94 5.18
C LYS A 188 18.79 -2.41 5.11
N THR A 189 17.90 -1.62 4.51
CA THR A 189 16.49 -1.99 4.35
C THR A 189 16.33 -3.27 3.54
N LEU A 190 17.05 -3.42 2.43
CA LEU A 190 17.03 -4.64 1.62
C LEU A 190 17.56 -5.84 2.40
N VAL A 191 18.67 -5.68 3.12
CA VAL A 191 19.30 -6.76 3.90
C VAL A 191 18.40 -7.20 5.04
N PHE A 192 17.99 -6.28 5.92
CA PHE A 192 17.17 -6.61 7.09
C PHE A 192 15.75 -7.02 6.68
N GLY A 193 15.16 -6.34 5.70
CA GLY A 193 13.85 -6.71 5.16
C GLY A 193 13.87 -8.13 4.58
N SER A 194 14.86 -8.48 3.75
CA SER A 194 14.94 -9.83 3.19
C SER A 194 15.26 -10.87 4.26
N LEU A 195 16.19 -10.58 5.18
CA LEU A 195 16.60 -11.50 6.24
C LEU A 195 15.43 -11.82 7.18
N PHE A 196 14.77 -10.80 7.72
CA PHE A 196 13.63 -10.95 8.64
C PHE A 196 12.31 -11.24 7.93
N GLY A 197 12.27 -11.28 6.60
CA GLY A 197 11.17 -11.84 5.82
C GLY A 197 11.35 -13.33 5.53
N LEU A 198 12.54 -13.73 5.08
CA LEU A 198 12.84 -15.12 4.72
C LEU A 198 13.00 -16.03 5.94
N LEU A 199 13.61 -15.54 7.03
CA LEU A 199 13.81 -16.34 8.24
C LEU A 199 12.48 -16.79 8.85
N PRO A 200 11.48 -15.91 9.12
CA PRO A 200 10.21 -16.36 9.68
C PRO A 200 9.40 -17.23 8.69
N ALA A 201 9.49 -16.96 7.38
CA ALA A 201 8.88 -17.84 6.36
C ALA A 201 9.45 -19.26 6.44
N PHE A 202 10.78 -19.40 6.47
CA PHE A 202 11.46 -20.69 6.55
C PHE A 202 11.14 -21.42 7.85
N LEU A 203 11.15 -20.70 8.99
CA LEU A 203 10.78 -21.27 10.29
C LEU A 203 9.34 -21.78 10.29
N LEU A 204 8.39 -21.01 9.74
CA LEU A 204 7.01 -21.43 9.65
C LEU A 204 6.88 -22.71 8.80
N VAL A 205 7.51 -22.75 7.62
CA VAL A 205 7.48 -23.94 6.74
C VAL A 205 8.00 -25.17 7.47
N ILE A 206 9.10 -25.08 8.22
CA ILE A 206 9.61 -26.21 9.02
C ILE A 206 8.63 -26.64 10.10
N CYS A 207 8.04 -25.68 10.83
CA CYS A 207 7.09 -25.98 11.90
C CYS A 207 5.83 -26.69 11.35
N LEU A 208 5.38 -26.30 10.16
CA LEU A 208 4.26 -26.93 9.47
C LEU A 208 4.62 -28.32 8.94
N GLU A 209 5.78 -28.46 8.28
CA GLU A 209 6.29 -29.73 7.73
C GLU A 209 6.50 -30.79 8.82
N ARG A 210 6.88 -30.37 10.03
CA ARG A 210 7.08 -31.24 11.20
C ARG A 210 5.83 -31.42 12.08
N TYR A 211 4.69 -30.88 11.67
CA TYR A 211 3.43 -30.93 12.45
C TYR A 211 3.57 -30.36 13.89
N TRP A 212 4.46 -29.37 14.08
CA TRP A 212 4.63 -28.71 15.39
C TRP A 212 3.50 -27.73 15.69
N ILE A 213 2.80 -27.25 14.66
CA ILE A 213 1.68 -26.31 14.78
C ILE A 213 0.41 -27.02 14.28
N PRO A 214 -0.63 -27.14 15.12
CA PRO A 214 -1.94 -27.62 14.71
C PRO A 214 -2.60 -26.74 13.64
N ASP A 215 -3.40 -27.33 12.75
CA ASP A 215 -4.03 -26.67 11.60
C ASP A 215 -4.79 -25.38 11.94
N HIS A 216 -5.55 -25.39 13.04
CA HIS A 216 -6.32 -24.22 13.49
C HIS A 216 -5.45 -23.03 13.95
N LEU A 217 -4.14 -23.24 14.17
CA LEU A 217 -3.19 -22.20 14.54
C LEU A 217 -2.34 -21.70 13.37
N HIS A 218 -2.40 -22.33 12.19
CA HIS A 218 -1.53 -21.98 11.05
C HIS A 218 -1.61 -20.49 10.71
N SER A 219 -2.80 -19.95 10.54
CA SER A 219 -3.02 -18.55 10.16
C SER A 219 -2.57 -17.57 11.26
N ALA A 220 -2.85 -17.91 12.53
CA ALA A 220 -2.44 -17.11 13.67
C ALA A 220 -0.92 -17.08 13.83
N SER A 221 -0.26 -18.25 13.70
CA SER A 221 1.20 -18.36 13.75
C SER A 221 1.88 -17.63 12.59
N ALA A 222 1.32 -17.72 11.38
CA ALA A 222 1.82 -17.00 10.22
C ALA A 222 1.79 -15.47 10.42
N LEU A 223 0.64 -14.96 10.89
CA LEU A 223 0.47 -13.54 11.21
C LEU A 223 1.42 -13.08 12.34
N ALA A 224 1.53 -13.87 13.41
CA ALA A 224 2.42 -13.56 14.52
C ALA A 224 3.89 -13.50 14.09
N LEU A 225 4.33 -14.44 13.26
CA LEU A 225 5.68 -14.45 12.71
C LEU A 225 5.92 -13.32 11.71
N ALA A 226 4.92 -12.94 10.92
CA ALA A 226 5.00 -11.78 10.04
C ALA A 226 5.17 -10.47 10.84
N LEU A 227 4.36 -10.28 11.88
CA LEU A 227 4.48 -9.11 12.77
C LEU A 227 5.78 -9.11 13.58
N LEU A 228 6.28 -10.28 13.97
CA LEU A 228 7.60 -10.40 14.60
C LEU A 228 8.72 -10.01 13.61
N GLY A 229 8.68 -10.51 12.37
CA GLY A 229 9.61 -10.15 11.32
C GLY A 229 9.58 -8.65 11.01
N TYR A 230 8.37 -8.08 10.93
CA TYR A 230 8.14 -6.63 10.81
C TYR A 230 8.84 -5.85 11.92
N ALA A 231 8.55 -6.18 13.19
CA ALA A 231 9.06 -5.45 14.34
C ALA A 231 10.59 -5.56 14.46
N LEU A 232 11.15 -6.76 14.23
CA LEU A 232 12.59 -6.97 14.25
C LEU A 232 13.29 -6.18 13.15
N ALA A 233 12.82 -6.29 11.90
CA ALA A 233 13.41 -5.54 10.78
C ALA A 233 13.34 -4.03 11.05
N ASN A 234 12.15 -3.52 11.40
CA ASN A 234 11.94 -2.11 11.67
C ASN A 234 12.79 -1.57 12.82
N GLY A 235 13.12 -2.42 13.81
CA GLY A 235 14.04 -2.08 14.89
C GLY A 235 15.50 -1.91 14.45
N PHE A 236 15.95 -2.60 13.40
CA PHE A 236 17.30 -2.42 12.83
C PHE A 236 17.37 -1.27 11.83
N GLN A 237 16.33 -1.10 11.01
CA GLN A 237 16.22 -0.03 10.03
C GLN A 237 14.76 0.32 9.80
N HIS A 238 14.41 1.59 9.98
CA HIS A 238 13.05 2.08 9.75
C HIS A 238 12.56 1.73 8.33
N GLU A 239 11.29 1.39 8.22
CA GLU A 239 10.59 0.93 7.00
C GLU A 239 11.02 -0.44 6.44
N SER A 240 12.09 -1.05 6.95
CA SER A 240 12.48 -2.39 6.50
C SER A 240 11.48 -3.48 6.91
N GLY A 241 10.64 -3.19 7.92
CA GLY A 241 9.51 -4.03 8.31
C GLY A 241 8.51 -4.29 7.20
N LEU A 242 8.14 -3.27 6.41
CA LEU A 242 7.19 -3.40 5.29
C LEU A 242 7.73 -4.34 4.20
N LEU A 243 9.03 -4.25 3.94
CA LEU A 243 9.70 -5.19 3.03
C LEU A 243 9.73 -6.61 3.61
N ALA A 244 10.04 -6.77 4.91
CA ALA A 244 10.09 -8.09 5.56
C ALA A 244 8.77 -8.85 5.45
N VAL A 245 7.65 -8.22 5.75
CA VAL A 245 6.33 -8.87 5.65
C VAL A 245 5.98 -9.23 4.21
N THR A 246 6.32 -8.37 3.25
CA THR A 246 6.09 -8.63 1.83
C THR A 246 6.91 -9.82 1.37
N VAL A 247 8.21 -9.85 1.71
CA VAL A 247 9.13 -10.96 1.39
C VAL A 247 8.65 -12.26 2.03
N MET A 248 8.21 -12.23 3.29
CA MET A 248 7.67 -13.40 3.97
C MET A 248 6.43 -13.94 3.25
N GLY A 249 5.49 -13.07 2.89
CA GLY A 249 4.28 -13.45 2.17
C GLY A 249 4.60 -14.08 0.81
N VAL A 250 5.49 -13.44 0.02
CA VAL A 250 5.93 -13.97 -1.28
C VAL A 250 6.66 -15.30 -1.12
N ALA A 251 7.53 -15.45 -0.12
CA ALA A 251 8.26 -16.69 0.12
C ALA A 251 7.32 -17.85 0.47
N LEU A 252 6.29 -17.60 1.29
CA LEU A 252 5.26 -18.59 1.62
C LEU A 252 4.36 -18.92 0.42
N ALA A 253 4.03 -17.95 -0.45
CA ALA A 253 3.20 -18.18 -1.63
C ALA A 253 3.87 -19.05 -2.70
N ASN A 254 5.21 -19.16 -2.69
CA ASN A 254 6.01 -19.80 -3.73
C ASN A 254 6.82 -21.00 -3.23
N GLN A 255 6.52 -21.52 -2.05
CA GLN A 255 7.10 -22.77 -1.56
C GLN A 255 6.17 -23.95 -1.88
N ASP A 256 6.77 -25.11 -2.20
CA ASP A 256 6.04 -26.33 -2.59
C ASP A 256 6.07 -27.41 -1.49
N ARG A 257 6.52 -27.08 -0.27
CA ARG A 257 6.81 -28.05 0.81
C ARG A 257 5.60 -28.32 1.69
N VAL A 258 4.75 -27.33 1.92
CA VAL A 258 3.57 -27.42 2.79
C VAL A 258 2.36 -26.75 2.16
N ASP A 259 1.17 -27.26 2.46
CA ASP A 259 -0.08 -26.61 2.08
C ASP A 259 -0.35 -25.41 3.00
N ILE A 260 -0.54 -24.23 2.40
CA ILE A 260 -0.80 -22.97 3.12
C ILE A 260 -2.23 -22.45 2.87
N THR A 261 -3.12 -23.27 2.30
CA THR A 261 -4.48 -22.85 1.92
C THR A 261 -5.23 -22.22 3.10
N HIS A 262 -5.17 -22.81 4.30
CA HIS A 262 -5.80 -22.26 5.50
C HIS A 262 -5.25 -20.87 5.91
N ILE A 263 -3.96 -20.61 5.67
CA ILE A 263 -3.36 -19.29 5.90
C ILE A 263 -3.92 -18.29 4.89
N THR A 264 -4.08 -18.71 3.63
CA THR A 264 -4.63 -17.87 2.56
C THR A 264 -6.14 -17.64 2.61
N GLU A 265 -6.92 -18.45 3.32
CA GLU A 265 -8.38 -18.26 3.48
C GLU A 265 -8.72 -17.30 4.63
N PHE A 266 -8.00 -17.39 5.76
CA PHE A 266 -8.15 -16.45 6.88
C PHE A 266 -7.92 -14.99 6.46
N LYS A 267 -7.07 -14.82 5.44
CA LYS A 267 -6.74 -13.63 4.68
C LYS A 267 -7.94 -12.71 4.37
N GLU A 268 -8.99 -13.24 3.74
CA GLU A 268 -9.97 -12.40 3.05
C GLU A 268 -10.87 -11.59 4.02
N ASN A 269 -11.17 -12.17 5.18
CA ASN A 269 -12.02 -11.52 6.19
C ASN A 269 -11.28 -10.41 6.94
N LEU A 270 -10.01 -10.65 7.29
CA LEU A 270 -9.18 -9.67 7.99
C LEU A 270 -8.88 -8.47 7.08
N GLN A 271 -8.63 -8.72 5.79
CA GLN A 271 -8.39 -7.69 4.79
C GLN A 271 -9.51 -6.66 4.74
N ILE A 272 -10.76 -7.12 4.63
CA ILE A 272 -11.93 -6.26 4.47
C ILE A 272 -12.08 -5.37 5.70
N LEU A 273 -11.91 -5.92 6.91
CA LEU A 273 -11.98 -5.18 8.15
C LEU A 273 -10.86 -4.12 8.25
N ILE A 274 -9.61 -4.50 7.99
CA ILE A 274 -8.47 -3.60 8.08
C ILE A 274 -8.55 -2.48 7.05
N ILE A 275 -8.84 -2.80 5.78
CA ILE A 275 -9.00 -1.79 4.72
C ILE A 275 -10.11 -0.81 5.10
N SER A 276 -11.26 -1.33 5.55
CA SER A 276 -12.39 -0.48 5.91
C SER A 276 -12.06 0.44 7.08
N ALA A 277 -11.42 -0.10 8.13
CA ALA A 277 -11.01 0.69 9.28
C ALA A 277 -9.98 1.77 8.91
N LEU A 278 -8.94 1.40 8.17
CA LEU A 278 -7.89 2.33 7.75
C LEU A 278 -8.42 3.47 6.91
N PHE A 279 -9.22 3.18 5.87
CA PHE A 279 -9.74 4.26 5.02
C PHE A 279 -10.72 5.16 5.76
N VAL A 280 -11.57 4.63 6.64
CA VAL A 280 -12.48 5.45 7.44
C VAL A 280 -11.68 6.34 8.41
N VAL A 281 -10.70 5.79 9.11
CA VAL A 281 -9.87 6.56 10.07
C VAL A 281 -9.00 7.61 9.38
N LEU A 282 -8.33 7.25 8.28
CA LEU A 282 -7.48 8.18 7.53
C LEU A 282 -8.31 9.28 6.86
N ALA A 283 -9.49 8.95 6.32
CA ALA A 283 -10.38 9.94 5.72
C ALA A 283 -11.05 10.85 6.75
N ALA A 284 -11.29 10.35 7.97
CA ALA A 284 -11.77 11.17 9.08
C ALA A 284 -10.76 12.24 9.50
N GLY A 285 -9.47 12.07 9.21
CA GLY A 285 -8.43 13.07 9.46
C GLY A 285 -8.29 14.16 8.38
N VAL A 286 -9.11 14.14 7.33
CA VAL A 286 -9.03 15.13 6.25
C VAL A 286 -9.83 16.38 6.62
N GLU A 287 -9.15 17.52 6.67
CA GLU A 287 -9.77 18.83 6.86
C GLU A 287 -10.51 19.29 5.60
N TRP A 288 -11.77 19.67 5.75
CA TRP A 288 -12.64 20.04 4.61
C TRP A 288 -12.24 21.40 4.02
N SER A 289 -11.75 22.32 4.84
CA SER A 289 -11.22 23.62 4.43
C SER A 289 -10.01 23.45 3.52
N ALA A 290 -9.02 22.65 3.95
CA ALA A 290 -7.83 22.35 3.16
C ALA A 290 -8.18 21.65 1.84
N LEU A 291 -9.18 20.75 1.85
CA LEU A 291 -9.67 20.11 0.63
C LEU A 291 -10.31 21.13 -0.32
N ALA A 292 -11.12 22.05 0.18
CA ALA A 292 -11.77 23.08 -0.64
C ALA A 292 -10.76 24.01 -1.32
N GLU A 293 -9.68 24.37 -0.63
CA GLU A 293 -8.59 25.19 -1.19
C GLU A 293 -7.82 24.47 -2.32
N LEU A 294 -7.73 23.14 -2.23
CA LEU A 294 -7.09 22.31 -3.24
C LEU A 294 -7.93 22.13 -4.51
N ILE A 295 -9.26 22.32 -4.46
CA ILE A 295 -10.15 22.17 -5.63
C ILE A 295 -9.99 23.40 -6.54
N ASN A 296 -8.94 23.38 -7.35
CA ASN A 296 -8.66 24.41 -8.34
C ASN A 296 -8.19 23.79 -9.68
N LEU A 297 -8.13 24.62 -10.73
CA LEU A 297 -7.74 24.16 -12.07
C LEU A 297 -6.31 23.60 -12.11
N ARG A 298 -5.40 24.10 -11.26
CA ARG A 298 -4.02 23.61 -11.20
C ARG A 298 -3.97 22.19 -10.66
N PHE A 299 -4.75 21.89 -9.63
CA PHE A 299 -4.86 20.54 -9.09
C PHE A 299 -5.51 19.56 -10.09
N ALA A 300 -6.57 19.99 -10.78
CA ALA A 300 -7.17 19.19 -11.85
C ALA A 300 -6.17 18.90 -12.99
N LEU A 301 -5.40 19.90 -13.40
CA LEU A 301 -4.35 19.75 -14.42
C LEU A 301 -3.23 18.81 -13.93
N PHE A 302 -2.81 18.94 -12.67
CA PHE A 302 -1.82 18.06 -12.06
C PHE A 302 -2.30 16.60 -12.09
N LEU A 303 -3.53 16.32 -11.67
CA LEU A 303 -4.11 14.97 -11.75
C LEU A 303 -4.20 14.47 -13.19
N ALA A 304 -4.62 15.32 -14.13
CA ALA A 304 -4.70 14.97 -15.54
C ALA A 304 -3.31 14.59 -16.11
N ILE A 305 -2.26 15.32 -15.74
CA ILE A 305 -0.88 15.00 -16.15
C ILE A 305 -0.47 13.64 -15.59
N LEU A 306 -0.73 13.36 -14.31
CA LEU A 306 -0.36 12.08 -13.72
C LEU A 306 -1.05 10.89 -14.39
N VAL A 307 -2.36 11.01 -14.63
CA VAL A 307 -3.19 9.91 -15.14
C VAL A 307 -3.05 9.74 -16.66
N LEU A 308 -3.03 10.84 -17.42
CA LEU A 308 -3.07 10.80 -18.89
C LEU A 308 -1.69 10.86 -19.55
N LEU A 309 -0.66 11.35 -18.85
CA LEU A 309 0.69 11.47 -19.39
C LEU A 309 1.68 10.58 -18.64
N VAL A 310 1.87 10.78 -17.35
CA VAL A 310 2.95 10.13 -16.59
C VAL A 310 2.79 8.62 -16.57
N ARG A 311 1.61 8.12 -16.18
CA ARG A 311 1.37 6.68 -16.11
C ARG A 311 1.46 6.00 -17.49
N PRO A 312 0.79 6.48 -18.56
CA PRO A 312 0.94 5.91 -19.88
C PRO A 312 2.37 5.95 -20.41
N LEU A 313 3.12 7.02 -20.13
CA LEU A 313 4.53 7.13 -20.50
C LEU A 313 5.39 6.07 -19.78
N ALA A 314 5.24 5.95 -18.46
CA ALA A 314 5.98 4.97 -17.65
C ALA A 314 5.73 3.53 -18.13
N VAL A 315 4.46 3.16 -18.32
CA VAL A 315 4.08 1.82 -18.81
C VAL A 315 4.59 1.59 -20.23
N SER A 316 4.51 2.62 -21.09
CA SER A 316 4.99 2.54 -22.48
C SER A 316 6.49 2.28 -22.58
N LEU A 317 7.30 2.96 -21.76
CA LEU A 317 8.75 2.78 -21.73
C LEU A 317 9.15 1.44 -21.11
N CYS A 318 8.41 0.94 -20.13
CA CYS A 318 8.69 -0.36 -19.51
C CYS A 318 8.36 -1.55 -20.44
N THR A 319 7.42 -1.37 -21.37
CA THR A 319 6.87 -2.43 -22.25
C THR A 319 7.39 -2.39 -23.69
N LEU A 320 8.46 -1.65 -23.96
CA LEU A 320 9.04 -1.51 -25.31
C LEU A 320 9.54 -2.83 -25.92
N ASP A 321 9.84 -3.84 -25.10
CA ASP A 321 10.23 -5.18 -25.58
C ASP A 321 9.06 -5.99 -26.16
N GLY A 322 7.84 -5.44 -26.14
CA GLY A 322 6.69 -6.04 -26.77
C GLY A 322 6.10 -7.24 -26.05
N ARG A 323 6.46 -7.47 -24.78
CA ARG A 323 5.88 -8.54 -23.95
C ARG A 323 4.45 -8.24 -23.51
N LEU A 324 4.13 -6.95 -23.37
CA LEU A 324 2.78 -6.45 -23.11
C LEU A 324 2.33 -5.55 -24.27
N LYS A 325 1.29 -5.93 -25.01
CA LYS A 325 0.84 -5.23 -26.22
C LYS A 325 -0.66 -4.98 -26.21
N GLY A 326 -1.10 -4.05 -27.06
CA GLY A 326 -2.52 -3.83 -27.36
C GLY A 326 -3.35 -3.41 -26.14
N SER A 327 -4.49 -4.08 -25.95
CA SER A 327 -5.44 -3.80 -24.89
C SER A 327 -4.86 -4.00 -23.48
N ASP A 328 -3.98 -4.97 -23.28
CA ASP A 328 -3.35 -5.20 -21.97
C ASP A 328 -2.43 -4.04 -21.57
N ARG A 329 -1.64 -3.53 -22.52
CA ARG A 329 -0.78 -2.35 -22.27
C ARG A 329 -1.63 -1.13 -21.95
N LEU A 330 -2.72 -0.91 -22.68
CA LEU A 330 -3.63 0.21 -22.40
C LEU A 330 -4.32 0.04 -21.04
N PHE A 331 -4.72 -1.18 -20.68
CA PHE A 331 -5.32 -1.50 -19.40
C PHE A 331 -4.38 -1.18 -18.23
N VAL A 332 -3.11 -1.63 -18.31
CA VAL A 332 -2.09 -1.32 -17.30
C VAL A 332 -1.77 0.18 -17.25
N ALA A 333 -1.75 0.86 -18.41
CA ALA A 333 -1.53 2.31 -18.50
C ALA A 333 -2.69 3.14 -17.93
N ALA A 334 -3.92 2.65 -18.02
CA ALA A 334 -5.11 3.32 -17.49
C ALA A 334 -5.34 3.07 -15.99
N MET A 335 -4.65 2.08 -15.41
CA MET A 335 -4.86 1.62 -14.04
C MET A 335 -3.64 1.95 -13.18
N ALA A 336 -3.78 2.94 -12.29
CA ALA A 336 -2.78 3.31 -11.28
C ALA A 336 -3.42 3.87 -10.00
N PRO A 337 -4.35 3.16 -9.36
CA PRO A 337 -4.98 3.66 -8.15
C PRO A 337 -3.94 3.79 -7.02
N ARG A 338 -4.02 4.89 -6.27
CA ARG A 338 -3.17 5.14 -5.10
C ARG A 338 -3.73 4.43 -3.88
N GLY A 339 -2.84 3.78 -3.14
CA GLY A 339 -3.19 2.82 -2.09
C GLY A 339 -3.27 3.37 -0.68
N VAL A 340 -3.54 2.45 0.23
CA VAL A 340 -3.47 2.67 1.69
C VAL A 340 -2.06 3.11 2.10
N VAL A 341 -1.01 2.52 1.53
CA VAL A 341 0.38 2.86 1.89
C VAL A 341 0.69 4.32 1.56
N ALA A 342 0.28 4.81 0.39
CA ALA A 342 0.45 6.22 0.02
C ALA A 342 -0.25 7.14 1.04
N ALA A 343 -1.48 6.81 1.43
CA ALA A 343 -2.24 7.57 2.42
C ALA A 343 -1.58 7.53 3.82
N ALA A 344 -1.15 6.34 4.27
CA ALA A 344 -0.47 6.15 5.55
C ALA A 344 0.84 6.95 5.63
N VAL A 345 1.68 6.83 4.61
CA VAL A 345 2.97 7.54 4.51
C VAL A 345 2.73 9.06 4.46
N THR A 346 1.69 9.51 3.76
CA THR A 346 1.30 10.93 3.74
C THR A 346 0.91 11.42 5.14
N ALA A 347 0.11 10.66 5.88
CA ALA A 347 -0.29 11.01 7.24
C ALA A 347 0.92 11.08 8.20
N VAL A 348 1.87 10.15 8.08
CA VAL A 348 3.13 10.19 8.86
C VAL A 348 3.90 11.49 8.62
N PHE A 349 4.04 11.91 7.36
CA PHE A 349 4.81 13.12 7.05
C PHE A 349 4.04 14.40 7.35
N ALA A 350 2.73 14.43 7.14
CA ALA A 350 1.89 15.57 7.48
C ALA A 350 1.93 15.90 8.97
N LEU A 351 2.06 14.88 9.83
CA LEU A 351 2.19 15.06 11.28
C LEU A 351 3.61 15.45 11.74
N ARG A 352 4.63 15.33 10.87
CA ARG A 352 6.03 15.61 11.20
C ARG A 352 6.59 16.89 10.57
N LEU A 353 5.90 17.46 9.58
CA LEU A 353 6.24 18.70 8.86
C LEU A 353 5.51 19.90 9.46
#